data_AF-D4YT64-F1
#
_entry.id   AF-D4YT64-F1
#
_cell.length_a   1.000
_cell.length_b   1.000
_cell.length_c   1.000
_cell.angle_alpha   90.00
_cell.angle_beta   90.00
_cell.angle_gamma   90.00
#
_symmetry.space_group_name_H-M   'P 1'
#
loop_
_entity.id
_entity.type
_entity.pdbx_description
1 polymer ?
#
loop_
_entity_poly.entity_id
_entity_poly.type
_entity_poly.pdbx_seq_one_letter_code
_entity_poly.pdbx_strand_id
1 'polypeptide(L)'
;MVETAKKQWYVLHTYSGYEDKVKSDLLSRAQSMGMQDYIFRVMVPEKEKVETVRGKKQEVEEKIFPGYVLVEMVMTDESWFVVRNTPNVTGFVGSHGGGSKPSPLLPEEVERLLNQQGQPEKKKPTVNFELGEHVTITEGAFNGIVGKITDIQPDNTSFMFQ
;
A
#
# COMPACT_ATOMS: atom_id res chain seq x y z
N MET A 1 -16.19 8.84 21.21
CA MET A 1 -16.60 9.21 19.85
C MET A 1 -15.33 9.24 19.03
N VAL A 2 -15.13 8.28 18.13
CA VAL A 2 -14.00 8.33 17.19
C VAL A 2 -14.58 9.02 15.97
N GLU A 3 -14.21 10.28 15.73
CA GLU A 3 -14.45 10.90 14.43
C GLU A 3 -13.98 9.91 13.37
N THR A 4 -14.80 9.68 12.34
CA THR A 4 -14.49 8.81 11.20
C THR A 4 -13.28 9.36 10.46
N ALA A 5 -12.10 9.14 11.03
CA ALA A 5 -10.88 9.76 10.61
C ALA A 5 -10.40 8.96 9.39
N LYS A 6 -10.76 9.48 8.21
CA LYS A 6 -10.48 8.80 6.94
C LYS A 6 -8.98 8.72 6.75
N LYS A 7 -8.48 7.49 6.60
CA LYS A 7 -7.11 7.24 6.15
C LYS A 7 -6.94 7.82 4.74
N GLN A 8 -5.88 8.58 4.56
CA GLN A 8 -5.56 9.27 3.32
C GLN A 8 -4.08 9.08 3.01
N TRP A 9 -3.74 9.20 1.73
CA TRP A 9 -2.37 9.12 1.28
C TRP A 9 -1.76 10.52 1.23
N TYR A 10 -0.56 10.64 1.75
CA TYR A 10 0.23 11.86 1.71
C TYR A 10 1.60 11.56 1.12
N VAL A 11 2.20 12.60 0.55
CA VAL A 11 3.56 12.54 0.02
C VAL A 11 4.48 13.34 0.94
N LEU A 12 5.57 12.71 1.33
CA LEU A 12 6.66 13.30 2.10
C LEU A 12 7.81 13.61 1.17
N HIS A 13 8.40 14.78 1.39
CA HIS A 13 9.65 15.15 0.76
C HIS A 13 10.80 14.86 1.73
N THR A 14 11.77 14.09 1.28
CA THR A 14 12.92 13.63 2.07
C THR A 14 14.21 13.95 1.33
N TYR A 15 15.33 13.88 2.04
CA TYR A 15 16.62 13.89 1.35
C TYR A 15 16.77 12.62 0.50
N SER A 16 17.18 12.79 -0.76
CA SER A 16 17.45 11.68 -1.69
C SER A 16 18.50 10.74 -1.10
N GLY A 17 18.28 9.43 -1.23
CA GLY A 17 19.14 8.38 -0.67
C GLY A 17 18.85 8.01 0.78
N TYR A 18 17.92 8.71 1.44
CA TYR A 18 17.46 8.40 2.80
C TYR A 18 16.03 7.86 2.84
N GLU A 19 15.36 7.61 1.70
CA GLU A 19 13.95 7.21 1.67
C GLU A 19 13.70 5.91 2.46
N ASP A 20 14.56 4.91 2.28
CA ASP A 20 14.47 3.61 2.94
C ASP A 20 14.66 3.71 4.45
N LYS A 21 15.55 4.63 4.85
CA LYS A 21 15.77 4.96 6.25
C LYS A 21 14.57 5.68 6.84
N VAL A 22 14.02 6.66 6.14
CA VAL A 22 12.80 7.38 6.57
C VAL A 22 11.64 6.42 6.73
N LYS A 23 11.44 5.48 5.80
CA LYS A 23 10.41 4.43 5.89
C LYS A 23 10.57 3.63 7.18
N SER A 24 11.78 3.16 7.46
CA SER A 24 12.08 2.35 8.65
C SER A 24 11.92 3.17 9.95
N ASP A 25 12.40 4.40 9.97
CA ASP A 25 12.31 5.32 11.11
C ASP A 25 10.86 5.69 11.41
N LEU A 26 10.03 5.94 10.38
CA LEU A 26 8.61 6.21 10.52
C LEU A 26 7.86 5.02 11.13
N LEU A 27 8.12 3.81 10.62
CA LEU A 27 7.49 2.59 11.13
C LEU A 27 7.90 2.32 12.59
N SER A 28 9.19 2.43 12.90
CA SER A 28 9.72 2.25 14.25
C SER A 28 9.13 3.27 15.24
N ARG A 29 9.00 4.54 14.83
CA ARG A 29 8.36 5.58 15.65
C ARG A 29 6.87 5.37 15.80
N ALA A 30 6.19 4.98 14.73
CA ALA A 30 4.76 4.66 14.80
C ALA A 30 4.52 3.54 15.82
N GLN A 31 5.39 2.52 15.86
CA GLN A 31 5.34 1.47 16.86
C GLN A 31 5.67 1.98 18.27
N SER A 32 6.77 2.71 18.43
CA SER A 32 7.26 3.16 19.74
C SER A 32 6.31 4.17 20.42
N MET A 33 5.61 4.97 19.63
CA MET A 33 4.65 5.99 20.12
C MET A 33 3.20 5.49 20.14
N GLY A 34 2.94 4.22 19.78
CA GLY A 34 1.58 3.68 19.71
C GLY A 34 0.70 4.32 18.63
N MET A 35 1.31 4.86 17.57
CA MET A 35 0.63 5.54 16.47
C MET A 35 0.27 4.60 15.31
N GLN A 36 0.26 3.28 15.54
CA GLN A 36 -0.08 2.29 14.52
C GLN A 36 -1.54 2.40 14.04
N ASP A 37 -2.42 2.96 14.88
CA ASP A 37 -3.81 3.25 14.53
C ASP A 37 -3.96 4.49 13.64
N TYR A 38 -2.91 5.31 13.52
CA TYR A 38 -2.89 6.52 12.71
C TYR A 38 -2.04 6.37 11.45
N ILE A 39 -0.88 5.69 11.52
CA ILE A 39 0.04 5.47 10.40
C ILE A 39 -0.06 4.00 9.99
N PHE A 40 -0.65 3.75 8.82
CA PHE A 40 -0.95 2.39 8.36
C PHE A 40 0.14 1.82 7.46
N ARG A 41 0.61 2.60 6.49
CA ARG A 41 1.57 2.14 5.48
C ARG A 41 2.53 3.24 5.09
N VAL A 42 3.78 2.86 4.82
CA VAL A 42 4.81 3.73 4.27
C VAL A 42 5.45 3.03 3.09
N MET A 43 5.53 3.71 1.94
CA MET A 43 6.06 3.17 0.70
C MET A 43 7.04 4.16 0.05
N VAL A 44 8.09 3.61 -0.56
CA VAL A 44 9.07 4.35 -1.33
C VAL A 44 8.79 4.05 -2.81
N PRO A 45 8.63 5.07 -3.68
CA PRO A 45 8.39 4.91 -5.11
C PRO A 45 9.65 4.43 -5.85
N GLU A 46 9.82 3.11 -5.92
CA GLU A 46 10.83 2.36 -6.65
C GLU A 46 10.21 1.35 -7.64
N LYS A 47 10.98 0.95 -8.64
CA LYS A 47 10.59 -0.01 -9.68
C LYS A 47 11.65 -1.09 -9.79
N GLU A 48 11.22 -2.35 -9.83
CA GLU A 48 12.12 -3.47 -10.09
C GLU A 48 12.53 -3.48 -11.57
N LYS A 49 13.82 -3.36 -11.83
CA LYS A 49 14.41 -3.45 -13.16
C LYS A 49 15.33 -4.66 -13.22
N VAL A 50 15.15 -5.51 -14.22
CA VAL A 50 16.06 -6.63 -14.46
C VAL A 50 17.25 -6.12 -15.27
N GLU A 51 18.37 -5.88 -14.61
CA GLU A 51 19.63 -5.56 -15.28
C GLU A 51 20.48 -6.81 -15.44
N THR A 52 21.11 -6.97 -16.60
CA THR A 52 22.04 -8.08 -16.84
C THR A 52 23.45 -7.63 -16.48
N VAL A 53 23.86 -7.84 -15.24
CA VAL A 53 25.21 -7.53 -14.77
C VAL A 53 26.06 -8.80 -14.85
N ARG A 54 27.13 -8.76 -15.66
CA ARG A 54 28.06 -9.90 -15.86
C ARG A 54 27.37 -11.19 -16.35
N GLY A 55 26.37 -11.07 -17.22
CA GLY A 55 25.65 -12.22 -17.81
C GLY A 55 24.64 -12.90 -16.89
N LYS A 56 24.46 -12.42 -15.65
CA LYS A 56 23.38 -12.86 -14.75
C LYS A 56 22.30 -11.77 -14.71
N LYS A 57 21.05 -12.17 -14.84
CA LYS A 57 19.90 -11.30 -14.59
C LYS A 57 19.87 -11.00 -13.10
N GLN A 58 20.02 -9.74 -12.74
CA GLN A 58 19.92 -9.24 -11.38
C GLN A 58 18.76 -8.25 -11.33
N GLU A 59 17.86 -8.46 -10.37
CA GLU A 59 16.82 -7.48 -10.05
C GLU A 59 17.47 -6.34 -9.28
N VAL A 60 17.37 -5.13 -9.84
CA VAL A 60 17.88 -3.88 -9.27
C VAL A 60 16.69 -2.97 -9.08
N GLU A 61 16.51 -2.45 -7.86
CA GLU A 61 15.47 -1.49 -7.52
C GLU A 61 15.90 -0.09 -7.99
N GLU A 62 15.17 0.50 -8.94
CA GLU A 62 15.40 1.84 -9.45
C GLU A 62 14.34 2.80 -8.88
N LYS A 63 14.77 3.85 -8.18
CA LYS A 63 13.87 4.85 -7.58
C LYS A 63 13.23 5.70 -8.68
N ILE A 64 11.89 5.67 -8.77
CA ILE A 64 11.12 6.43 -9.76
C ILE A 64 11.11 7.92 -9.39
N PHE A 65 10.97 8.21 -8.09
CA PHE A 65 10.94 9.57 -7.55
C PHE A 65 11.92 9.71 -6.38
N PRO A 66 13.19 10.04 -6.62
CA PRO A 66 14.17 10.23 -5.56
C PRO A 66 13.77 11.42 -4.67
N GLY A 67 13.82 11.23 -3.36
CA GLY A 67 13.43 12.20 -2.34
C GLY A 67 11.94 12.22 -2.01
N TYR A 68 11.16 11.22 -2.43
CA TYR A 68 9.74 11.14 -2.16
C TYR A 68 9.37 9.85 -1.42
N VAL A 69 8.50 9.95 -0.42
CA VAL A 69 7.96 8.82 0.33
C VAL A 69 6.44 8.96 0.44
N LEU A 70 5.71 7.90 0.14
CA LEU A 70 4.26 7.82 0.26
C LEU A 70 3.88 7.29 1.64
N VAL A 71 2.95 7.93 2.33
CA VAL A 71 2.44 7.49 3.63
C VAL A 71 0.91 7.46 3.64
N GLU A 72 0.34 6.32 4.03
CA GLU A 72 -1.08 6.15 4.34
C GLU A 72 -1.27 6.41 5.83
N MET A 73 -1.91 7.54 6.17
CA MET A 73 -2.19 7.90 7.55
C MET A 73 -3.50 8.65 7.71
N VAL A 74 -4.00 8.71 8.93
CA VAL A 74 -5.04 9.66 9.33
C VAL A 74 -4.38 10.99 9.66
N MET A 75 -4.85 12.10 9.08
CA MET A 75 -4.35 13.43 9.42
C MET A 75 -4.86 13.90 10.78
N THR A 76 -4.01 13.73 11.81
CA THR A 76 -4.19 14.29 13.15
C THR A 76 -2.98 15.16 13.51
N ASP A 77 -3.11 16.03 14.50
CA ASP A 77 -2.00 16.90 14.92
C ASP A 77 -0.82 16.07 15.48
N GLU A 78 -1.10 14.93 16.13
CA GLU A 78 -0.10 13.98 16.62
C GLU A 78 0.65 13.26 15.48
N SER A 79 -0.09 12.69 14.52
CA SER A 79 0.53 11.98 13.39
C SER A 79 1.31 12.93 12.49
N TRP A 80 0.79 14.14 12.27
CA TRP A 80 1.50 15.22 11.59
C TRP A 80 2.80 15.58 12.31
N PHE A 81 2.76 15.70 13.64
CA PHE A 81 3.95 16.00 14.45
C PHE A 81 4.98 14.86 14.41
N VAL A 82 4.56 13.59 14.48
CA VAL A 82 5.47 12.42 14.40
C VAL A 82 6.22 12.42 13.07
N VAL A 83 5.49 12.60 11.96
CA VAL A 83 6.09 12.59 10.62
C VAL A 83 7.06 13.77 10.46
N ARG A 84 6.65 14.97 10.87
CA ARG A 84 7.47 16.18 10.74
C ARG A 84 8.75 16.13 11.58
N ASN A 85 8.72 15.48 12.74
CA ASN A 85 9.91 15.32 13.58
C ASN A 85 10.80 14.16 13.16
N THR A 86 10.43 13.39 12.12
CA THR A 86 11.22 12.24 11.67
C THR A 86 12.49 12.69 10.96
N PRO A 87 13.68 12.15 11.33
CA PRO A 87 14.93 12.52 10.70
C PRO A 87 14.85 12.34 9.18
N ASN A 88 15.52 13.23 8.45
CA ASN A 88 15.58 13.24 6.98
C ASN A 88 14.26 13.55 6.26
N VAL A 89 13.16 13.76 6.98
CA VAL A 89 11.93 14.33 6.43
C VAL A 89 12.06 15.85 6.41
N THR A 90 11.94 16.44 5.22
CA THR A 90 11.97 17.90 5.05
C THR A 90 10.57 18.52 5.19
N GLY A 91 9.53 17.74 4.92
CA GLY A 91 8.14 18.14 5.11
C GLY A 91 7.18 17.34 4.26
N PHE A 92 5.91 17.74 4.30
CA PHE A 92 4.88 17.20 3.42
C PHE A 92 4.80 18.01 2.13
N VAL A 93 4.61 17.32 1.00
CA VAL A 93 4.32 17.94 -0.29
C VAL A 93 2.90 18.52 -0.25
N GLY A 94 2.71 19.72 -0.82
CA GLY A 94 1.41 20.40 -0.84
C GLY A 94 1.11 21.25 0.42
N SER A 95 2.01 21.27 1.40
CA SER A 95 1.97 22.28 2.47
C SER A 95 2.40 23.63 1.88
N HIS A 96 1.44 24.52 1.62
CA HIS A 96 1.65 25.87 1.07
C HIS A 96 2.33 26.82 2.08
N GLY A 97 3.55 26.49 2.52
CA GLY A 97 4.32 27.31 3.46
C GLY A 97 3.73 27.39 4.88
N GLY A 98 4.59 27.46 5.89
CA GLY A 98 4.20 27.91 7.24
C GLY A 98 3.40 26.94 8.13
N GLY A 99 3.39 25.63 7.84
CA GLY A 99 2.78 24.64 8.74
C GLY A 99 1.32 24.31 8.45
N SER A 100 0.81 24.69 7.27
CA SER A 100 -0.50 24.27 6.78
C SER A 100 -0.58 22.75 6.63
N LYS A 101 -1.72 22.16 6.99
CA LYS A 101 -1.97 20.71 6.82
C LYS A 101 -1.85 20.36 5.33
N PRO A 102 -1.13 19.28 4.97
CA PRO A 102 -0.90 18.92 3.58
C PRO A 102 -2.18 18.40 2.93
N SER A 103 -2.29 18.60 1.62
CA SER A 103 -3.38 18.04 0.84
C SER A 103 -3.19 16.54 0.65
N PRO A 104 -4.22 15.71 0.90
CA PRO A 104 -4.17 14.29 0.60
C PRO A 104 -4.16 14.06 -0.93
N LEU A 105 -3.51 12.98 -1.36
CA LEU A 105 -3.62 12.48 -2.73
C LEU A 105 -5.02 11.91 -2.97
N LEU A 106 -5.49 12.05 -4.21
CA LEU A 106 -6.73 11.39 -4.65
C LEU A 106 -6.50 9.86 -4.68
N PRO A 107 -7.48 9.05 -4.25
CA PRO A 107 -7.36 7.59 -4.29
C PRO A 107 -6.93 7.06 -5.67
N GLU A 108 -7.48 7.62 -6.75
CA GLU A 108 -7.15 7.26 -8.13
C GLU A 108 -5.67 7.53 -8.48
N GLU A 109 -5.09 8.63 -7.97
CA GLU A 109 -3.68 8.96 -8.21
C GLU A 109 -2.76 7.98 -7.46
N VAL A 110 -3.13 7.64 -6.24
CA VAL A 110 -2.40 6.64 -5.45
C VAL A 110 -2.43 5.30 -6.14
N GLU A 111 -3.60 4.83 -6.57
CA GLU A 111 -3.73 3.56 -7.29
C GLU A 111 -2.88 3.53 -8.55
N ARG A 112 -2.82 4.64 -9.31
CA ARG A 112 -1.94 4.75 -10.47
C ARG A 112 -0.46 4.66 -10.09
N LEU A 113 -0.04 5.33 -9.02
CA LEU A 113 1.35 5.27 -8.53
C LEU A 113 1.71 3.86 -8.03
N LEU A 114 0.83 3.21 -7.28
CA LEU A 114 1.02 1.83 -6.79
C LEU A 114 1.12 0.83 -7.93
N ASN A 115 0.25 0.94 -8.93
CA ASN A 115 0.28 0.10 -10.12
C ASN A 115 1.56 0.29 -10.95
N GLN A 116 2.15 1.50 -10.96
CA GLN A 116 3.41 1.78 -11.65
C GLN A 116 4.64 1.20 -10.95
N GLN A 117 4.59 1.01 -9.63
CA GLN A 117 5.67 0.41 -8.84
C GLN A 117 5.81 -1.11 -9.02
N GLY A 118 4.89 -1.76 -9.73
CA GLY A 118 4.95 -3.21 -9.92
C GLY A 118 4.59 -4.02 -8.66
N GLN A 119 4.13 -3.37 -7.57
CA GLN A 119 3.50 -4.11 -6.50
C GLN A 119 2.22 -4.73 -7.07
N PRO A 120 2.10 -6.07 -7.11
CA PRO A 120 0.78 -6.66 -7.24
C PRO A 120 0.00 -6.07 -6.07
N GLU A 121 -1.23 -5.63 -6.35
CA GLU A 121 -2.26 -5.53 -5.34
C GLU A 121 -1.94 -6.51 -4.20
N LYS A 122 -2.08 -6.06 -2.96
CA LYS A 122 -2.66 -6.98 -1.99
C LYS A 122 -3.93 -7.47 -2.68
N LYS A 123 -3.82 -8.60 -3.37
CA LYS A 123 -4.94 -9.42 -3.76
C LYS A 123 -5.57 -9.75 -2.40
N LYS A 124 -6.45 -8.88 -1.92
CA LYS A 124 -7.80 -9.39 -1.72
C LYS A 124 -8.10 -9.97 -3.08
N PRO A 125 -8.16 -11.29 -3.23
CA PRO A 125 -8.71 -11.81 -4.45
C PRO A 125 -10.13 -11.26 -4.46
N THR A 126 -10.34 -10.09 -5.08
CA THR A 126 -11.63 -9.68 -5.54
C THR A 126 -11.83 -10.61 -6.71
N VAL A 127 -12.15 -11.86 -6.37
CA VAL A 127 -12.67 -12.79 -7.34
C VAL A 127 -14.04 -12.22 -7.62
N ASN A 128 -14.09 -11.36 -8.64
CA ASN A 128 -15.34 -10.96 -9.26
C ASN A 128 -15.87 -12.21 -9.97
N PHE A 129 -16.38 -13.18 -9.20
CA PHE A 129 -17.19 -14.23 -9.77
C PHE A 129 -18.55 -13.60 -10.05
N GLU A 130 -18.91 -13.54 -11.34
CA GLU A 130 -20.28 -13.22 -11.73
C GLU A 130 -21.12 -14.50 -11.67
N LEU A 131 -22.35 -14.39 -11.16
CA LEU A 131 -23.30 -15.49 -11.08
C LEU A 131 -23.55 -16.05 -12.50
N GLY A 132 -23.12 -17.29 -12.72
CA GLY A 132 -23.23 -17.98 -13.99
C GLY A 132 -21.93 -18.29 -14.72
N GLU A 133 -20.77 -17.93 -14.15
CA GLU A 133 -19.46 -18.28 -14.70
C GLU A 133 -19.12 -19.77 -14.45
N HIS A 134 -18.38 -20.38 -15.39
CA HIS A 134 -17.98 -21.78 -15.33
C HIS A 134 -16.61 -21.89 -14.67
N VAL A 135 -16.54 -22.59 -13.53
CA VAL A 135 -15.29 -22.81 -12.80
C VAL A 135 -14.87 -24.27 -12.87
N THR A 136 -13.57 -24.48 -13.01
CA THR A 136 -12.95 -25.80 -13.00
C THR A 136 -12.36 -26.05 -11.62
N ILE A 137 -12.81 -27.11 -10.96
CA ILE A 137 -12.30 -27.49 -9.64
C ILE A 137 -10.91 -28.09 -9.82
N THR A 138 -9.87 -27.46 -9.25
CA THR A 138 -8.47 -27.89 -9.37
C THR A 138 -7.99 -28.77 -8.21
N GLU A 139 -8.75 -28.87 -7.11
CA GLU A 139 -8.38 -29.68 -5.92
C GLU A 139 -9.61 -30.32 -5.25
N GLY A 140 -9.43 -31.54 -4.73
CA GLY A 140 -10.48 -32.35 -4.07
C GLY A 140 -10.94 -33.57 -4.89
N ALA A 141 -11.87 -34.37 -4.34
CA ALA A 141 -12.38 -35.61 -4.97
C ALA A 141 -13.13 -35.40 -6.30
N PHE A 142 -13.36 -34.15 -6.69
CA PHE A 142 -14.06 -33.72 -7.91
C PHE A 142 -13.16 -32.90 -8.84
N ASN A 143 -11.84 -33.11 -8.75
CA ASN A 143 -10.85 -32.46 -9.61
C ASN A 143 -11.15 -32.73 -11.09
N GLY A 144 -11.29 -31.68 -11.89
CA GLY A 144 -11.55 -31.75 -13.34
C GLY A 144 -13.01 -31.62 -13.78
N ILE A 145 -13.96 -31.38 -12.87
CA ILE A 145 -15.37 -31.11 -13.22
C ILE A 145 -15.58 -29.60 -13.40
N VAL A 146 -16.24 -29.22 -14.50
CA VAL A 146 -16.62 -27.83 -14.81
C VAL A 146 -18.05 -27.59 -14.32
N GLY A 147 -18.22 -26.68 -13.35
CA GLY A 147 -19.50 -26.37 -12.72
C GLY A 147 -19.88 -24.89 -12.83
N LYS A 148 -21.18 -24.60 -12.92
CA LYS A 148 -21.71 -23.23 -13.00
C LYS A 148 -21.95 -22.66 -11.61
N ILE A 149 -21.38 -21.49 -11.30
CA ILE A 149 -21.57 -20.82 -10.00
C ILE A 149 -23.02 -20.36 -9.86
N THR A 150 -23.73 -20.88 -8.86
CA THR A 150 -25.14 -20.59 -8.61
C THR A 150 -25.38 -19.73 -7.35
N ASP A 151 -24.42 -19.62 -6.43
CA ASP A 151 -24.51 -18.72 -5.27
C ASP A 151 -23.11 -18.44 -4.69
N ILE A 152 -22.89 -17.26 -4.08
CA ILE A 152 -21.61 -16.84 -3.47
C ILE A 152 -21.91 -16.27 -2.08
N GLN A 153 -21.48 -16.95 -1.01
CA GLN A 153 -21.54 -16.44 0.36
C GLN A 153 -20.16 -15.93 0.82
N PRO A 154 -20.04 -14.68 1.32
CA PRO A 154 -18.76 -14.07 1.62
C PRO A 154 -18.27 -14.22 3.07
N ASP A 155 -18.84 -15.12 3.88
CA ASP A 155 -18.34 -15.34 5.24
C ASP A 155 -18.49 -16.80 5.70
N ASN A 156 -17.34 -17.34 6.09
CA ASN A 156 -17.09 -18.53 6.89
C ASN A 156 -16.95 -19.89 6.18
N THR A 157 -15.82 -20.53 6.51
CA THR A 157 -15.31 -21.80 6.06
C THR A 157 -16.25 -22.96 6.44
N SER A 158 -17.15 -23.37 5.55
CA SER A 158 -17.69 -24.74 5.47
C SER A 158 -18.63 -24.89 4.28
N PHE A 159 -18.40 -25.91 3.46
CA PHE A 159 -19.32 -26.30 2.39
C PHE A 159 -19.99 -27.63 2.77
N MET A 160 -21.32 -27.64 2.83
CA MET A 160 -22.15 -28.84 3.01
C MET A 160 -22.71 -29.26 1.64
N PHE A 161 -22.62 -30.55 1.31
CA PHE A 161 -23.19 -31.15 0.11
C PHE A 161 -24.46 -31.95 0.47
N GLN A 162 -25.50 -31.90 -0.37
CA GLN A 162 -26.56 -32.90 -0.46
C GLN A 162 -26.54 -33.50 -1.86
#